data_AF-T1FTU2-F1
#
_entry.id   AF-T1FTU2-F1
#
_cell.length_a   1.000
_cell.length_b   1.000
_cell.length_c   1.000
_cell.angle_alpha   90.00
_cell.angle_beta   90.00
_cell.angle_gamma   90.00
#
_symmetry.space_group_name_H-M   'P 1'
#
loop_
_entity.id
_entity.type
_entity.pdbx_description
1 polymer ?
#
loop_
_entity_poly.entity_id
_entity_poly.type
_entity_poly.pdbx_seq_one_letter_code
_entity_poly.pdbx_strand_id
1 'polypeptide(L)'
;MNEPLRCSCPADRYGRHCDFFNSCSSTPCLATRNCSLIDPSYTCPCTINSGNSRCETFATPCPSTSNICSNQGSCYINASSLSSYCVCSPGFSGVSCNVVVDPCSSNPCLNGGQCKGVDRKVDPTGRTCFCTVGFVGETCQLSVQSVCASNPCQFNSICSGLYDPVAKNLSYNCTCGQYLEGMNCGNCTYCLNGGKCYVEAGQLKCSCSSAGKFGVRCNETDPCASAPCPAGSICQSSADGRYACSNNVPLAAVTSTSKQQNRSSSSCNNNITSRNCSSRNKNDNSSYDNNDKNGGRYTNNNN
;
A
#
# COMPACT_ATOMS: atom_id res chain seq x y z
N MET A 1 -9.71 -102.78 30.24
CA MET A 1 -8.83 -101.79 30.89
C MET A 1 -7.40 -102.05 30.45
N ASN A 2 -6.81 -101.13 29.70
CA ASN A 2 -5.40 -100.79 29.81
C ASN A 2 -5.18 -99.55 28.94
N GLU A 3 -5.33 -98.39 29.56
CA GLU A 3 -4.75 -97.17 29.01
C GLU A 3 -3.24 -97.41 28.82
N PRO A 4 -2.65 -97.05 27.67
CA PRO A 4 -1.22 -97.24 27.48
C PRO A 4 -0.46 -96.49 28.58
N LEU A 5 0.44 -97.20 29.25
CA LEU A 5 1.33 -96.63 30.27
C LEU A 5 2.08 -95.45 29.65
N ARG A 6 1.73 -94.24 30.08
CA ARG A 6 2.42 -93.00 29.73
C ARG A 6 3.35 -92.63 30.88
N CYS A 7 4.59 -92.32 30.57
CA CYS A 7 5.51 -91.78 31.58
C CYS A 7 5.00 -90.41 32.04
N SER A 8 5.08 -90.15 33.34
CA SER A 8 4.95 -88.77 33.85
C SER A 8 6.29 -88.08 33.60
N CYS A 9 6.31 -87.12 32.67
CA CYS A 9 7.53 -86.42 32.29
C CYS A 9 7.79 -85.23 33.21
N PRO A 10 9.07 -84.89 33.48
CA PRO A 10 9.44 -83.61 34.05
C PRO A 10 9.02 -82.45 33.12
N ALA A 11 8.90 -81.23 33.65
CA ALA A 11 8.33 -80.09 32.93
C ALA A 11 9.07 -79.69 31.63
N ASP A 12 10.33 -80.10 31.49
CA ASP A 12 11.20 -79.85 30.34
C ASP A 12 11.17 -80.96 29.27
N ARG A 13 10.32 -81.98 29.43
CA ARG A 13 10.17 -83.10 28.48
C ARG A 13 8.70 -83.44 28.21
N TYR A 14 8.42 -84.03 27.06
CA TYR A 14 7.09 -84.54 26.70
C TYR A 14 7.18 -85.75 25.75
N GLY A 15 6.03 -86.35 25.45
CA GLY A 15 5.92 -87.56 24.64
C GLY A 15 5.68 -88.82 25.48
N ARG A 16 5.44 -89.96 24.82
CA ARG A 16 5.07 -91.21 25.49
C ARG A 16 6.19 -91.75 26.41
N HIS A 17 7.45 -91.54 26.04
CA HIS A 17 8.64 -91.92 26.82
C HIS A 17 9.52 -90.73 27.22
N CYS A 18 8.99 -89.50 27.17
CA CYS A 18 9.73 -88.26 27.53
C CYS A 18 10.98 -87.97 26.66
N ASP A 19 10.98 -88.44 25.41
CA ASP A 19 12.12 -88.30 24.49
C ASP A 19 12.25 -86.88 23.90
N PHE A 20 11.19 -86.07 23.94
CA PHE A 20 11.16 -84.76 23.30
C PHE A 20 11.35 -83.62 24.31
N PHE A 21 12.13 -82.60 23.93
CA PHE A 21 12.42 -81.45 24.78
C PHE A 21 11.32 -80.40 24.69
N ASN A 22 10.75 -80.00 25.82
CA ASN A 22 9.74 -78.94 25.85
C ASN A 22 10.41 -77.57 25.76
N SER A 23 10.52 -77.01 24.55
CA SER A 23 11.09 -75.67 24.32
C SER A 23 10.31 -74.53 24.98
N CYS A 24 9.06 -74.75 25.41
CA CYS A 24 8.27 -73.77 26.16
C CYS A 24 8.59 -73.75 27.66
N SER A 25 9.36 -74.73 28.18
CA SER A 25 9.72 -74.82 29.61
C SER A 25 10.58 -73.65 30.09
N SER A 26 11.38 -73.04 29.22
CA SER A 26 12.19 -71.86 29.51
C SER A 26 11.40 -70.54 29.43
N THR A 27 10.07 -70.60 29.34
CA THR A 27 9.17 -69.44 29.22
C THR A 27 9.61 -68.44 28.14
N PRO A 28 9.82 -68.87 26.89
CA PRO A 28 10.43 -68.02 25.86
C PRO A 28 9.54 -66.88 25.35
N CYS A 29 8.23 -66.94 25.56
CA CYS A 29 7.28 -65.90 25.17
C CYS A 29 7.07 -64.91 26.33
N LEU A 30 7.95 -63.92 26.46
CA LEU A 30 8.01 -63.07 27.66
C LEU A 30 6.74 -62.25 27.89
N ALA A 31 6.18 -61.64 26.84
CA ALA A 31 5.05 -60.72 26.95
C ALA A 31 3.68 -61.44 26.98
N THR A 32 3.46 -62.43 26.12
CA THR A 32 2.16 -63.13 26.02
C THR A 32 2.02 -64.25 27.03
N ARG A 33 3.15 -64.83 27.49
CA ARG A 33 3.24 -66.09 28.27
C ARG A 33 2.51 -67.29 27.66
N ASN A 34 2.04 -67.14 26.43
CA ASN A 34 1.34 -68.15 25.67
C ASN A 34 2.33 -68.75 24.67
N CYS A 35 2.81 -69.96 24.94
CA CYS A 35 3.80 -70.65 24.12
C CYS A 35 3.18 -71.93 23.57
N SER A 36 3.28 -72.15 22.27
CA SER A 36 2.79 -73.36 21.61
C SER A 36 3.96 -74.13 21.01
N LEU A 37 4.07 -75.43 21.32
CA LEU A 37 5.12 -76.29 20.76
C LEU A 37 4.82 -76.60 19.29
N ILE A 38 5.85 -76.50 18.44
CA ILE A 38 5.84 -76.91 17.04
C ILE A 38 7.13 -77.69 16.83
N ASP A 39 7.11 -79.01 17.01
CA ASP A 39 8.29 -79.87 17.01
C ASP A 39 9.23 -79.62 15.81
N PRO A 40 10.56 -79.43 16.02
CA PRO A 40 11.33 -79.44 17.27
C PRO A 40 11.49 -78.05 17.93
N SER A 41 10.58 -77.12 17.66
CA SER A 41 10.63 -75.69 18.02
C SER A 41 9.38 -75.24 18.79
N TYR A 42 9.21 -73.93 18.94
CA TYR A 42 8.03 -73.32 19.55
C TYR A 42 7.61 -72.08 18.77
N THR A 43 6.34 -71.69 18.91
CA THR A 43 5.82 -70.42 18.42
C THR A 43 5.22 -69.62 19.56
N CYS A 44 5.37 -68.30 19.48
CA CYS A 44 4.66 -67.36 20.31
C CYS A 44 3.62 -66.67 19.41
N PRO A 45 2.31 -66.85 19.65
CA PRO A 45 1.28 -66.11 18.94
C PRO A 45 1.29 -64.65 19.42
N CYS A 46 2.23 -63.87 18.91
CA CYS A 46 2.28 -62.43 19.14
C CYS A 46 1.14 -61.78 18.36
N THR A 47 0.30 -60.98 19.02
CA THR A 47 -0.63 -60.08 18.32
C THR A 47 0.15 -59.08 17.47
N ILE A 48 -0.38 -58.74 16.29
CA ILE A 48 0.26 -57.85 15.30
C ILE A 48 0.75 -56.57 16.03
N ASN A 49 2.04 -56.23 15.86
CA ASN A 49 2.82 -55.18 16.55
C ASN A 49 3.57 -55.60 17.84
N SER A 50 3.73 -56.89 18.14
CA SER A 50 4.52 -57.36 19.30
C SER A 50 5.68 -58.29 18.92
N GLY A 51 6.73 -57.73 18.31
CA GLY A 51 8.09 -58.27 18.44
C GLY A 51 8.50 -59.48 17.58
N ASN A 52 9.79 -59.81 17.73
CA ASN A 52 10.48 -60.98 17.20
C ASN A 52 9.88 -62.31 17.72
N SER A 53 10.48 -63.46 17.37
CA SER A 53 10.00 -64.82 17.72
C SER A 53 9.84 -65.12 19.23
N ARG A 54 10.19 -64.18 20.12
CA ARG A 54 10.07 -64.28 21.59
C ARG A 54 9.14 -63.23 22.21
N CYS A 55 8.50 -62.39 21.39
CA CYS A 55 7.73 -61.22 21.81
C CYS A 55 8.49 -60.37 22.88
N GLU A 56 9.81 -60.20 22.73
CA GLU A 56 10.71 -59.55 23.71
C GLU A 56 10.62 -58.01 23.71
N THR A 57 10.26 -57.41 22.57
CA THR A 57 10.25 -55.95 22.39
C THR A 57 8.90 -55.49 21.87
N PHE A 58 8.24 -54.62 22.65
CA PHE A 58 7.30 -53.67 22.09
C PHE A 58 8.14 -52.68 21.29
N ALA A 59 8.04 -52.68 19.97
CA ALA A 59 8.38 -51.50 19.20
C ALA A 59 7.35 -50.44 19.60
N THR A 60 7.64 -49.63 20.62
CA THR A 60 6.73 -48.55 21.00
C THR A 60 6.67 -47.58 19.83
N PRO A 61 5.47 -47.18 19.35
CA PRO A 61 5.33 -46.34 18.17
C PRO A 61 6.12 -45.02 18.26
N CYS A 62 6.41 -44.56 19.49
CA CYS A 62 7.44 -43.57 19.81
C CYS A 62 8.45 -44.21 20.80
N PRO A 63 9.68 -44.55 20.37
CA PRO A 63 10.71 -45.07 21.26
C PRO A 63 11.30 -43.96 22.15
N SER A 64 11.47 -44.22 23.45
CA SER A 64 12.10 -43.25 24.37
C SER A 64 13.61 -43.08 24.11
N THR A 65 14.23 -44.04 23.41
CA THR A 65 15.67 -44.09 23.13
C THR A 65 16.05 -43.53 21.75
N SER A 66 15.09 -43.36 20.84
CA SER A 66 15.32 -42.80 19.51
C SER A 66 14.05 -42.14 18.98
N ASN A 67 14.16 -40.89 18.53
CA ASN A 67 13.06 -40.18 17.92
C ASN A 67 12.99 -40.52 16.43
N ILE A 68 11.90 -41.15 16.00
CA ILE A 68 11.64 -41.48 14.59
C ILE A 68 11.33 -40.25 13.73
N CYS A 69 10.99 -39.13 14.36
CA CYS A 69 10.75 -37.86 13.70
C CYS A 69 12.07 -37.12 13.52
N SER A 70 12.51 -36.98 12.26
CA SER A 70 13.71 -36.24 11.89
C SER A 70 13.60 -34.75 12.21
N ASN A 71 14.73 -34.04 12.18
CA ASN A 71 14.78 -32.57 12.29
C ASN A 71 14.07 -32.00 13.53
N GLN A 72 14.22 -32.66 14.68
CA GLN A 72 13.64 -32.24 15.97
C GLN A 72 12.10 -32.30 16.03
N GLY A 73 11.45 -33.03 15.12
CA GLY A 73 10.01 -33.28 15.20
C GLY A 73 9.61 -34.04 16.47
N SER A 74 8.38 -33.87 16.94
CA SER A 74 7.85 -34.54 18.14
C SER A 74 7.00 -35.74 17.76
N CYS A 75 7.27 -36.90 18.36
CA CYS A 75 6.50 -38.12 18.13
C CYS A 75 5.31 -38.22 19.09
N TYR A 76 4.12 -38.49 18.56
CA TYR A 76 2.92 -38.72 19.33
C TYR A 76 2.24 -40.03 18.92
N ILE A 77 1.51 -40.63 19.85
CA ILE A 77 0.75 -41.86 19.61
C ILE A 77 -0.73 -41.50 19.49
N ASN A 78 -1.39 -42.00 18.45
CA ASN A 78 -2.84 -41.95 18.35
C ASN A 78 -3.44 -43.03 19.26
N ALA A 79 -4.17 -42.60 20.29
CA ALA A 79 -4.71 -43.50 21.32
C ALA A 79 -5.74 -44.51 20.77
N SER A 80 -6.40 -44.20 19.65
CA SER A 80 -7.48 -45.03 19.09
C SER A 80 -6.96 -46.10 18.12
N SER A 81 -5.92 -45.80 17.35
CA SER A 81 -5.35 -46.72 16.36
C SER A 81 -4.01 -47.32 16.78
N LEU A 82 -3.45 -46.91 17.93
CA LEU A 82 -2.11 -47.26 18.40
C LEU A 82 -1.00 -46.97 17.38
N SER A 83 -1.26 -46.12 16.39
CA SER A 83 -0.30 -45.68 15.37
C SER A 83 0.43 -44.42 15.82
N SER A 84 1.71 -44.27 15.48
CA SER A 84 2.44 -43.01 15.71
C SER A 84 2.27 -42.02 14.58
N TYR A 85 2.40 -40.74 14.91
CA TYR A 85 2.54 -39.66 13.95
C TYR A 85 3.53 -38.62 14.46
N CYS A 86 4.19 -37.94 13.53
CA CYS A 86 5.13 -36.88 13.85
C CYS A 86 4.47 -35.51 13.71
N VAL A 87 4.68 -34.64 14.69
CA VAL A 87 4.46 -33.20 14.56
C VAL A 87 5.80 -32.57 14.26
N CYS A 88 5.96 -32.08 13.03
CA CYS A 88 7.23 -31.56 12.55
C CYS A 88 7.52 -30.16 13.09
N SER A 89 8.80 -29.90 13.36
CA SER A 89 9.26 -28.56 13.64
C SER A 89 9.03 -27.64 12.42
N PRO A 90 8.88 -26.33 12.63
CA PRO A 90 8.66 -25.38 11.53
C PRO A 90 9.75 -25.48 10.45
N GLY A 91 9.36 -25.59 9.18
CA GLY A 91 10.28 -25.76 8.06
C GLY A 91 10.53 -27.22 7.65
N PHE A 92 9.86 -28.18 8.29
CA PHE A 92 9.91 -29.58 7.92
C PHE A 92 8.50 -30.18 7.76
N SER A 93 8.37 -31.18 6.91
CA SER A 93 7.13 -31.90 6.64
C SER A 93 7.40 -33.38 6.30
N GLY A 94 6.33 -34.09 5.92
CA GLY A 94 6.36 -35.52 5.68
C GLY A 94 6.09 -36.32 6.97
N VAL A 95 5.79 -37.61 6.79
CA VAL A 95 5.38 -38.52 7.89
C VAL A 95 6.44 -38.62 8.99
N SER A 96 7.71 -38.47 8.63
CA SER A 96 8.85 -38.53 9.55
C SER A 96 9.62 -37.21 9.65
N CYS A 97 9.05 -36.09 9.22
CA CYS A 97 9.69 -34.77 9.26
C CYS A 97 11.04 -34.67 8.52
N ASN A 98 11.24 -35.52 7.52
CA ASN A 98 12.46 -35.61 6.72
C ASN A 98 12.41 -34.72 5.47
N VAL A 99 11.25 -34.15 5.13
CA VAL A 99 11.12 -33.24 4.00
C VAL A 99 11.38 -31.82 4.48
N VAL A 100 12.36 -31.14 3.88
CA VAL A 100 12.59 -29.71 4.12
C VAL A 100 11.53 -28.93 3.36
N VAL A 101 10.79 -28.08 4.06
CA VAL A 101 9.81 -27.17 3.46
C VAL A 101 10.51 -25.86 3.15
N ASP A 102 10.61 -25.55 1.86
CA ASP A 102 11.01 -24.22 1.43
C ASP A 102 9.89 -23.22 1.84
N PRO A 103 10.18 -22.26 2.74
CA PRO A 103 9.20 -21.28 3.18
C PRO A 103 8.73 -20.33 2.05
N CYS A 104 9.41 -20.34 0.90
CA CYS A 104 9.02 -19.59 -0.30
C CYS A 104 8.17 -20.39 -1.30
N SER A 105 7.99 -21.70 -1.11
CA SER A 105 7.29 -22.59 -2.06
C SER A 105 5.84 -22.19 -2.36
N SER A 106 5.17 -21.52 -1.42
CA SER A 106 3.79 -21.04 -1.57
C SER A 106 3.68 -19.66 -2.22
N ASN A 107 4.79 -19.07 -2.67
CA ASN A 107 4.86 -17.70 -3.18
C ASN A 107 4.18 -16.68 -2.25
N PRO A 108 4.65 -16.56 -0.99
CA PRO A 108 3.98 -15.74 0.02
C PRO A 108 4.14 -14.23 -0.18
N CYS A 109 5.06 -13.80 -1.06
CA CYS A 109 5.29 -12.39 -1.35
C CYS A 109 4.39 -11.94 -2.52
N LEU A 110 3.50 -11.00 -2.25
CA LEU A 110 2.52 -10.46 -3.20
C LEU A 110 3.14 -9.36 -4.09
N ASN A 111 2.37 -8.91 -5.09
CA ASN A 111 2.69 -7.75 -5.93
C ASN A 111 4.08 -7.81 -6.60
N GLY A 112 4.52 -9.02 -6.97
CA GLY A 112 5.81 -9.26 -7.61
C GLY A 112 7.01 -9.21 -6.66
N GLY A 113 6.77 -9.25 -5.34
CA GLY A 113 7.84 -9.35 -4.35
C GLY A 113 8.64 -10.65 -4.48
N GLN A 114 9.94 -10.57 -4.24
CA GLN A 114 10.83 -11.73 -4.26
C GLN A 114 10.93 -12.37 -2.88
N CYS A 115 10.68 -13.67 -2.79
CA CYS A 115 10.83 -14.42 -1.54
C CYS A 115 12.24 -14.96 -1.40
N LYS A 116 12.81 -14.85 -0.21
CA LYS A 116 14.05 -15.53 0.18
C LYS A 116 13.87 -16.23 1.52
N GLY A 117 14.24 -17.51 1.57
CA GLY A 117 14.34 -18.25 2.82
C GLY A 117 15.47 -17.67 3.69
N VAL A 118 15.21 -17.50 4.98
CA VAL A 118 16.19 -17.04 5.98
C VAL A 118 16.13 -17.95 7.21
N ASP A 119 17.17 -17.93 8.04
CA ASP A 119 17.17 -18.68 9.30
C ASP A 119 16.01 -18.20 10.19
N ARG A 120 15.27 -19.15 10.78
CA ARG A 120 14.15 -18.86 11.69
C ARG A 120 14.57 -18.10 12.96
N LYS A 121 15.86 -18.12 13.30
CA LYS A 121 16.43 -17.26 14.36
C LYS A 121 16.45 -15.78 14.00
N VAL A 122 16.50 -15.46 12.70
CA VAL A 122 16.44 -14.09 12.18
C VAL A 122 14.99 -13.64 12.02
N ASP A 123 14.16 -14.47 11.39
CA ASP A 123 12.73 -14.23 11.20
C ASP A 123 11.94 -15.51 11.51
N PRO A 124 11.02 -15.52 12.49
CA PRO A 124 10.27 -16.72 12.88
C PRO A 124 9.51 -17.40 11.73
N THR A 125 9.12 -16.64 10.71
CA THR A 125 8.44 -17.17 9.52
C THR A 125 9.37 -18.01 8.64
N GLY A 126 10.69 -17.84 8.79
CA GLY A 126 11.74 -18.49 8.01
C GLY A 126 11.92 -17.88 6.62
N ARG A 127 11.32 -16.71 6.35
CA ARG A 127 11.39 -16.05 5.05
C ARG A 127 11.42 -14.54 5.18
N THR A 128 11.91 -13.88 4.15
CA THR A 128 11.82 -12.43 4.00
C THR A 128 11.37 -12.10 2.58
N CYS A 129 10.44 -11.15 2.45
CA CYS A 129 9.97 -10.65 1.17
C CYS A 129 10.70 -9.35 0.81
N PHE A 130 11.28 -9.30 -0.40
CA PHE A 130 11.83 -8.10 -0.99
C PHE A 130 10.80 -7.48 -1.93
N CYS A 131 10.21 -6.37 -1.50
CA CYS A 131 9.12 -5.75 -2.23
C CYS A 131 9.59 -4.95 -3.44
N THR A 132 8.75 -4.93 -4.47
CA THR A 132 8.90 -4.03 -5.62
C THR A 132 8.63 -2.58 -5.20
N VAL A 133 9.10 -1.63 -6.00
CA VAL A 133 8.92 -0.19 -5.72
C VAL A 133 7.43 0.12 -5.60
N GLY A 134 7.05 0.81 -4.52
CA GLY A 134 5.66 1.21 -4.25
C GLY A 134 4.85 0.19 -3.44
N PHE A 135 5.42 -0.96 -3.06
CA PHE A 135 4.79 -1.94 -2.18
C PHE A 135 5.59 -2.17 -0.90
N VAL A 136 4.88 -2.39 0.21
CA VAL A 136 5.45 -2.54 1.55
C VAL A 136 4.66 -3.57 2.37
N GLY A 137 5.17 -3.90 3.55
CA GLY A 137 4.62 -4.92 4.45
C GLY A 137 5.33 -6.27 4.36
N GLU A 138 5.04 -7.14 5.32
CA GLU A 138 5.73 -8.44 5.49
C GLU A 138 5.56 -9.39 4.29
N THR A 139 4.49 -9.23 3.52
CA THR A 139 4.22 -9.98 2.30
C THR A 139 4.07 -9.06 1.09
N CYS A 140 4.57 -7.82 1.16
CA CYS A 140 4.43 -6.81 0.09
C CYS A 140 2.97 -6.54 -0.29
N GLN A 141 2.05 -6.73 0.64
CA GLN A 141 0.60 -6.65 0.43
C GLN A 141 0.07 -5.23 0.36
N LEU A 142 0.79 -4.26 0.94
CA LEU A 142 0.34 -2.88 1.04
C LEU A 142 0.90 -2.06 -0.12
N SER A 143 0.01 -1.39 -0.86
CA SER A 143 0.42 -0.38 -1.84
C SER A 143 0.63 0.96 -1.14
N VAL A 144 1.81 1.54 -1.29
CA VAL A 144 2.16 2.84 -0.69
C VAL A 144 1.22 3.95 -1.20
N GLN A 145 0.79 3.88 -2.46
CA GLN A 145 -0.08 4.89 -3.06
C GLN A 145 -1.56 4.75 -2.65
N SER A 146 -1.95 3.66 -1.98
CA SER A 146 -3.35 3.42 -1.59
C SER A 146 -3.94 4.53 -0.70
N VAL A 147 -3.12 5.18 0.13
CA VAL A 147 -3.54 6.32 0.98
C VAL A 147 -3.97 7.55 0.17
N CYS A 148 -3.55 7.66 -1.09
CA CYS A 148 -3.94 8.74 -1.98
C CYS A 148 -5.25 8.45 -2.74
N ALA A 149 -5.83 7.24 -2.59
CA ALA A 149 -7.03 6.85 -3.33
C ALA A 149 -8.27 7.71 -3.00
N SER A 150 -8.31 8.31 -1.81
CA SER A 150 -9.36 9.24 -1.39
C SER A 150 -9.16 10.67 -1.91
N ASN A 151 -8.11 10.93 -2.69
CA ASN A 151 -7.69 12.26 -3.14
C ASN A 151 -7.61 13.29 -2.00
N PRO A 152 -6.77 13.05 -0.97
CA PRO A 152 -6.68 13.95 0.18
C PRO A 152 -6.13 15.34 -0.18
N CYS A 153 -5.35 15.44 -1.24
CA CYS A 153 -4.77 16.69 -1.72
C CYS A 153 -5.76 17.46 -2.61
N GLN A 154 -6.07 18.71 -2.25
CA GLN A 154 -7.05 19.53 -2.95
C GLN A 154 -6.48 20.20 -4.21
N PHE A 155 -7.38 20.76 -5.02
CA PHE A 155 -7.07 21.49 -6.26
C PHE A 155 -6.14 20.72 -7.22
N ASN A 156 -6.34 19.40 -7.32
CA ASN A 156 -5.54 18.51 -8.17
C ASN A 156 -4.03 18.53 -7.84
N SER A 157 -3.67 18.83 -6.59
CA SER A 157 -2.29 18.76 -6.11
C SER A 157 -1.77 17.32 -6.11
N ILE A 158 -0.45 17.16 -6.22
CA ILE A 158 0.16 15.83 -6.32
C ILE A 158 0.20 15.16 -4.95
N CYS A 159 -0.39 13.97 -4.83
CA CYS A 159 -0.34 13.14 -3.64
C CYS A 159 0.73 12.07 -3.77
N SER A 160 1.65 12.02 -2.81
CA SER A 160 2.67 10.98 -2.70
C SER A 160 2.46 10.17 -1.44
N GLY A 161 2.24 8.87 -1.58
CA GLY A 161 2.21 7.95 -0.44
C GLY A 161 3.60 7.77 0.16
N LEU A 162 3.65 7.59 1.48
CA LEU A 162 4.86 7.39 2.27
C LEU A 162 4.66 6.20 3.21
N TYR A 163 5.75 5.50 3.52
CA TYR A 163 5.76 4.40 4.47
C TYR A 163 6.87 4.61 5.49
N ASP A 164 6.53 4.56 6.77
CA ASP A 164 7.49 4.58 7.86
C ASP A 164 7.87 3.13 8.24
N PRO A 165 9.13 2.70 8.03
CA PRO A 165 9.55 1.34 8.35
C PRO A 165 9.68 1.07 9.86
N VAL A 166 9.77 2.12 10.68
CA VAL A 166 9.89 2.02 12.14
C VAL A 166 8.50 1.97 12.77
N ALA A 167 7.63 2.91 12.43
CA ALA A 167 6.26 2.96 12.93
C ALA A 167 5.31 1.96 12.24
N LYS A 168 5.75 1.32 11.14
CA LYS A 168 4.98 0.40 10.29
C LYS A 168 3.64 0.98 9.85
N ASN A 169 3.57 2.28 9.59
CA ASN A 169 2.35 2.95 9.16
C ASN A 169 2.50 3.57 7.76
N LEU A 170 1.36 3.79 7.11
CA LEU A 170 1.28 4.52 5.86
C LEU A 170 0.82 5.94 6.15
N SER A 171 1.46 6.90 5.49
CA SER A 171 1.08 8.30 5.49
C SER A 171 1.15 8.86 4.08
N TYR A 172 0.78 10.11 3.87
CA TYR A 172 0.91 10.77 2.58
C TYR A 172 1.44 12.19 2.77
N ASN A 173 1.97 12.75 1.69
CA ASN A 173 2.33 14.14 1.61
C ASN A 173 1.77 14.74 0.32
N CYS A 174 1.26 15.96 0.40
CA CYS A 174 0.78 16.72 -0.73
C CYS A 174 1.83 17.72 -1.19
N THR A 175 2.22 17.64 -2.47
CA THR A 175 3.03 18.69 -3.09
C THR A 175 2.10 19.78 -3.63
N CYS A 176 2.00 20.88 -2.88
CA CYS A 176 1.12 21.98 -3.23
C CYS A 176 1.64 22.77 -4.43
N GLY A 177 0.71 23.08 -5.34
CA GLY A 177 0.97 24.01 -6.43
C GLY A 177 1.19 25.44 -5.93
N GLN A 178 1.57 26.34 -6.84
CA GLN A 178 1.74 27.75 -6.49
C GLN A 178 0.44 28.33 -5.89
N TYR A 179 0.58 29.13 -4.84
CA TYR A 179 -0.52 29.79 -4.12
C TYR A 179 -1.48 28.83 -3.38
N LEU A 180 -1.07 27.59 -3.12
CA LEU A 180 -1.78 26.64 -2.27
C LEU A 180 -0.95 26.31 -1.03
N GLU A 181 -1.62 26.23 0.11
CA GLU A 181 -0.99 26.03 1.42
C GLU A 181 -1.74 25.00 2.27
N GLY A 182 -1.07 24.56 3.34
CA GLY A 182 -1.57 23.57 4.28
C GLY A 182 -1.25 22.13 3.88
N MET A 183 -1.43 21.21 4.83
CA MET A 183 -1.07 19.78 4.67
C MET A 183 -1.77 19.10 3.48
N ASN A 184 -2.99 19.54 3.18
CA ASN A 184 -3.82 19.00 2.09
C ASN A 184 -3.96 19.98 0.91
N CYS A 185 -3.15 21.04 0.87
CA CYS A 185 -3.22 22.09 -0.15
C CYS A 185 -4.60 22.74 -0.30
N GLY A 186 -5.41 22.76 0.77
CA GLY A 186 -6.77 23.28 0.74
C GLY A 186 -6.87 24.79 0.98
N ASN A 187 -5.82 25.42 1.50
CA ASN A 187 -5.81 26.86 1.69
C ASN A 187 -5.31 27.53 0.41
N CYS A 188 -6.18 28.24 -0.30
CA CYS A 188 -5.85 28.90 -1.55
C CYS A 188 -5.63 30.39 -1.33
N THR A 189 -4.40 30.86 -1.56
CA THR A 189 -3.99 32.27 -1.42
C THR A 189 -3.99 33.03 -2.75
N TYR A 190 -4.35 32.34 -3.85
CA TYR A 190 -4.46 32.95 -5.17
C TYR A 190 -5.59 33.99 -5.22
N CYS A 191 -6.77 33.65 -4.72
CA CYS A 191 -7.93 34.53 -4.67
C CYS A 191 -7.91 35.37 -3.39
N LEU A 192 -7.93 36.69 -3.55
CA LEU A 192 -7.91 37.64 -2.44
C LEU A 192 -9.33 38.02 -2.02
N ASN A 193 -9.46 38.70 -0.88
CA ASN A 193 -10.72 39.25 -0.39
C ASN A 193 -11.87 38.21 -0.28
N GLY A 194 -11.57 36.96 0.09
CA GLY A 194 -12.58 35.92 0.27
C GLY A 194 -13.17 35.34 -1.02
N GLY A 195 -12.51 35.51 -2.17
CA GLY A 195 -12.90 34.84 -3.41
C GLY A 195 -12.79 33.31 -3.32
N LYS A 196 -13.73 32.59 -3.94
CA LYS A 196 -13.75 31.12 -3.95
C LYS A 196 -12.84 30.59 -5.07
N CYS A 197 -11.85 29.78 -4.72
CA CYS A 197 -10.97 29.11 -5.69
C CYS A 197 -11.63 27.88 -6.31
N TYR A 198 -11.36 27.67 -7.60
CA TYR A 198 -11.67 26.43 -8.31
C TYR A 198 -10.66 26.22 -9.45
N VAL A 199 -10.56 24.99 -9.94
CA VAL A 199 -9.67 24.65 -11.07
C VAL A 199 -10.51 24.53 -12.33
N GLU A 200 -10.11 25.21 -13.39
CA GLU A 200 -10.71 25.09 -14.72
C GLU A 200 -9.61 25.00 -15.78
N ALA A 201 -9.66 23.97 -16.63
CA ALA A 201 -8.61 23.69 -17.62
C ALA A 201 -7.17 23.63 -17.04
N GLY A 202 -7.03 23.16 -15.78
CA GLY A 202 -5.74 23.06 -15.09
C GLY A 202 -5.20 24.37 -14.52
N GLN A 203 -5.96 25.47 -14.61
CA GLN A 203 -5.59 26.77 -14.03
C GLN A 203 -6.47 27.09 -12.82
N LEU A 204 -5.86 27.68 -11.79
CA LEU A 204 -6.57 28.24 -10.65
C LEU A 204 -7.34 29.49 -11.10
N LYS A 205 -8.65 29.49 -10.85
CA LYS A 205 -9.56 30.62 -11.11
C LYS A 205 -10.29 31.02 -9.84
N CYS A 206 -10.76 32.26 -9.83
CA CYS A 206 -11.48 32.86 -8.72
C CYS A 206 -12.93 33.14 -9.10
N SER A 207 -13.85 32.85 -8.18
CA SER A 207 -15.20 33.42 -8.17
C SER A 207 -15.23 34.47 -7.07
N CYS A 208 -15.32 35.75 -7.45
CA CYS A 208 -15.34 36.85 -6.49
C CYS A 208 -16.71 36.90 -5.79
N SER A 209 -16.72 36.58 -4.49
CA SER A 209 -17.96 36.52 -3.69
C SER A 209 -18.28 37.85 -3.00
N SER A 210 -17.31 38.75 -2.86
CA SER A 210 -17.48 40.05 -2.21
C SER A 210 -18.00 41.11 -3.20
N ALA A 211 -19.02 41.86 -2.78
CA ALA A 211 -19.57 42.96 -3.56
C ALA A 211 -18.49 44.00 -3.92
N GLY A 212 -18.42 44.38 -5.19
CA GLY A 212 -17.47 45.39 -5.68
C GLY A 212 -16.02 44.90 -5.84
N LYS A 213 -15.76 43.59 -5.72
CA LYS A 213 -14.45 42.99 -6.01
C LYS A 213 -14.45 42.28 -7.36
N PHE A 214 -13.46 42.60 -8.17
CA PHE A 214 -13.35 42.17 -9.56
C PHE A 214 -11.93 41.71 -9.90
N GLY A 215 -11.77 41.24 -11.14
CA GLY A 215 -10.50 40.81 -11.70
C GLY A 215 -10.14 39.37 -11.38
N VAL A 216 -9.04 38.90 -11.98
CA VAL A 216 -8.64 37.48 -11.97
C VAL A 216 -8.29 36.91 -10.59
N ARG A 217 -7.99 37.79 -9.63
CA ARG A 217 -7.65 37.46 -8.24
C ARG A 217 -8.56 38.15 -7.20
N CYS A 218 -9.66 38.79 -7.63
CA CYS A 218 -10.59 39.51 -6.75
C CYS A 218 -9.96 40.65 -5.93
N ASN A 219 -8.91 41.29 -6.46
CA ASN A 219 -8.26 42.44 -5.82
C ASN A 219 -8.71 43.78 -6.39
N GLU A 220 -9.28 43.78 -7.59
CA GLU A 220 -9.68 45.00 -8.28
C GLU A 220 -11.01 45.50 -7.71
N THR A 221 -11.20 46.81 -7.72
CA THR A 221 -12.46 47.47 -7.36
C THR A 221 -13.28 47.77 -8.61
N ASP A 222 -14.56 48.15 -8.45
CA ASP A 222 -15.44 48.43 -9.58
C ASP A 222 -14.78 49.33 -10.63
N PRO A 223 -14.53 48.83 -11.86
CA PRO A 223 -13.91 49.64 -12.91
C PRO A 223 -14.76 50.85 -13.30
N CYS A 224 -16.07 50.85 -12.99
CA CYS A 224 -16.95 52.00 -13.23
C CYS A 224 -16.86 53.09 -12.14
N ALA A 225 -16.17 52.85 -11.02
CA ALA A 225 -16.07 53.82 -9.93
C ALA A 225 -15.32 55.11 -10.32
N SER A 226 -14.42 55.05 -11.29
CA SER A 226 -13.69 56.22 -11.81
C SER A 226 -14.46 56.98 -12.90
N ALA A 227 -15.72 56.62 -13.15
CA ALA A 227 -16.54 57.14 -14.25
C ALA A 227 -15.80 57.15 -15.60
N PRO A 228 -15.28 56.00 -16.08
CA PRO A 228 -14.43 55.93 -17.26
C PRO A 228 -15.16 56.15 -18.60
N CYS A 229 -16.49 56.29 -18.58
CA CYS A 229 -17.32 56.43 -19.77
C CYS A 229 -17.59 57.91 -20.12
N PRO A 230 -17.78 58.26 -21.41
CA PRO A 230 -18.10 59.62 -21.84
C PRO A 230 -19.37 60.18 -21.16
N ALA A 231 -19.42 61.51 -20.99
CA ALA A 231 -20.57 62.18 -20.38
C ALA A 231 -21.90 61.80 -21.07
N GLY A 232 -22.87 61.33 -20.28
CA GLY A 232 -24.18 60.89 -20.77
C GLY A 232 -24.29 59.40 -21.12
N SER A 233 -23.23 58.61 -20.96
CA SER A 233 -23.26 57.14 -21.15
C SER A 233 -23.25 56.38 -19.82
N ILE A 234 -23.86 55.19 -19.81
CA ILE A 234 -23.99 54.34 -18.62
C ILE A 234 -22.82 53.33 -18.61
N CYS A 235 -22.06 53.29 -17.53
CA CYS A 235 -21.01 52.28 -17.31
C CYS A 235 -21.62 51.02 -16.68
N GLN A 236 -21.37 49.86 -17.29
CA GLN A 236 -21.75 48.55 -16.77
C GLN A 236 -20.49 47.72 -16.56
N SER A 237 -20.22 47.32 -15.32
CA SER A 237 -19.12 46.41 -14.98
C SER A 237 -19.54 44.95 -15.13
N SER A 238 -18.59 44.12 -15.57
CA SER A 238 -18.71 42.65 -15.70
C SER A 238 -17.95 41.98 -14.55
N ALA A 239 -18.36 40.76 -14.17
CA ALA A 239 -17.75 39.99 -13.09
C ALA A 239 -16.23 39.76 -13.29
N ASP A 240 -15.75 39.78 -14.53
CA ASP A 240 -14.34 39.62 -14.88
C ASP A 240 -13.50 40.91 -14.69
N GLY A 241 -14.08 42.00 -14.19
CA GLY A 241 -13.41 43.31 -14.02
C GLY A 241 -13.30 44.16 -15.29
N ARG A 242 -14.00 43.78 -16.35
CA ARG A 242 -14.17 44.62 -17.54
C ARG A 242 -15.37 45.54 -17.38
N TYR A 243 -15.39 46.66 -18.10
CA TYR A 243 -16.56 47.53 -18.16
C TYR A 243 -16.95 47.81 -19.61
N ALA A 244 -18.23 48.10 -19.82
CA ALA A 244 -18.78 48.55 -21.09
C ALA A 244 -19.55 49.86 -20.89
N CYS A 245 -19.44 50.76 -21.85
CA CYS A 245 -20.24 51.98 -21.88
C CYS A 245 -21.42 51.76 -22.82
N SER A 246 -22.65 51.99 -22.34
CA SER A 246 -23.87 51.91 -23.13
C SER A 246 -24.53 53.28 -23.24
N ASN A 247 -24.88 53.66 -24.46
CA ASN A 247 -25.65 54.88 -24.73
C ASN A 247 -27.14 54.57 -24.70
N ASN A 248 -27.67 54.25 -23.51
CA ASN A 248 -29.13 54.25 -23.33
C ASN A 248 -29.57 55.62 -22.80
N VAL A 249 -29.58 56.59 -23.71
CA VAL A 249 -30.45 57.76 -23.61
C VAL A 249 -31.34 57.69 -24.85
N PRO A 250 -32.67 57.60 -24.73
CA PRO A 250 -33.56 57.84 -25.86
C PRO A 250 -33.19 59.19 -26.46
N LEU A 251 -33.10 59.28 -27.78
CA LEU A 251 -32.64 60.44 -28.55
C LEU A 251 -33.58 61.68 -28.44
N ALA A 252 -34.19 61.94 -27.28
CA ALA A 252 -35.25 62.91 -27.07
C ALA A 252 -35.03 63.85 -25.85
N ALA A 253 -33.87 63.86 -25.20
CA ALA A 253 -33.64 64.70 -24.01
C ALA A 253 -32.30 65.46 -23.96
N VAL A 254 -31.68 65.76 -25.10
CA VAL A 254 -30.57 66.74 -25.15
C VAL A 254 -30.99 67.95 -25.98
N THR A 255 -31.88 68.76 -25.40
CA THR A 255 -32.04 70.15 -25.82
C THR A 255 -31.15 71.03 -24.95
N SER A 256 -30.05 71.52 -25.52
CA SER A 256 -29.67 72.95 -25.54
C SER A 256 -28.15 73.15 -25.69
N THR A 257 -27.80 73.73 -26.85
CA THR A 257 -26.80 74.79 -27.07
C THR A 257 -25.42 74.71 -26.41
N SER A 258 -24.38 74.45 -27.21
CA SER A 258 -23.28 75.42 -27.39
C SER A 258 -22.47 75.12 -28.67
N LYS A 259 -22.01 76.21 -29.27
CA LYS A 259 -21.36 76.35 -30.58
C LYS A 259 -19.91 75.84 -30.57
N GLN A 260 -19.48 75.30 -31.73
CA GLN A 260 -18.13 75.33 -32.34
C GLN A 260 -16.98 74.68 -31.51
N GLN A 261 -16.10 73.82 -32.05
CA GLN A 261 -15.35 73.92 -33.30
C GLN A 261 -14.93 72.55 -33.84
N ASN A 262 -14.82 72.48 -35.17
CA ASN A 262 -14.09 71.46 -35.93
C ASN A 262 -12.70 71.16 -35.35
N ARG A 263 -12.35 69.88 -35.20
CA ARG A 263 -11.37 69.22 -36.10
C ARG A 263 -11.26 67.71 -35.83
N SER A 264 -11.23 66.99 -36.96
CA SER A 264 -10.64 65.66 -37.17
C SER A 264 -11.47 64.44 -36.73
N SER A 265 -12.41 64.12 -37.61
CA SER A 265 -12.95 62.79 -37.86
C SER A 265 -11.83 61.74 -38.06
N SER A 266 -11.86 60.68 -37.28
CA SER A 266 -11.49 59.34 -37.75
C SER A 266 -12.71 58.44 -37.59
N SER A 267 -13.35 58.19 -38.73
CA SER A 267 -14.53 57.37 -38.93
C SER A 267 -14.37 55.96 -38.35
N CYS A 268 -15.23 55.57 -37.40
CA CYS A 268 -15.54 54.17 -37.15
C CYS A 268 -16.86 53.86 -37.86
N ASN A 269 -16.73 53.23 -39.02
CA ASN A 269 -17.85 52.83 -39.87
C ASN A 269 -18.57 51.63 -39.24
N ASN A 270 -19.90 51.71 -39.16
CA ASN A 270 -20.77 50.63 -38.69
C ASN A 270 -20.72 49.45 -39.67
N ASN A 271 -20.31 48.27 -39.22
CA ASN A 271 -20.97 46.99 -39.52
C ASN A 271 -20.30 45.80 -38.78
N ILE A 272 -21.08 45.22 -37.86
CA ILE A 272 -21.21 43.79 -37.55
C ILE A 272 -19.94 43.00 -37.16
N THR A 273 -19.96 42.55 -35.90
CA THR A 273 -19.27 41.41 -35.27
C THR A 273 -17.75 41.48 -35.00
N SER A 274 -17.42 41.53 -33.70
CA SER A 274 -16.23 40.91 -33.09
C SER A 274 -14.82 41.39 -33.53
N ARG A 275 -14.19 42.26 -32.71
CA ARG A 275 -12.85 42.10 -32.05
C ARG A 275 -12.02 43.39 -31.92
N ASN A 276 -11.37 43.48 -30.76
CA ASN A 276 -10.06 44.09 -30.45
C ASN A 276 -9.88 45.61 -30.62
N CYS A 277 -10.15 46.36 -29.54
CA CYS A 277 -9.33 47.55 -29.23
C CYS A 277 -8.08 47.10 -28.47
N SER A 278 -6.96 46.97 -29.17
CA SER A 278 -5.63 46.84 -28.57
C SER A 278 -5.06 48.23 -28.30
N SER A 279 -4.91 48.62 -27.04
CA SER A 279 -4.16 49.82 -26.64
C SER A 279 -2.66 49.54 -26.83
N ARG A 280 -2.08 50.05 -27.92
CA ARG A 280 -0.62 50.23 -28.02
C ARG A 280 -0.24 51.46 -27.19
N ASN A 281 0.52 51.25 -26.14
CA ASN A 281 1.24 52.30 -25.42
C ASN A 281 2.39 52.84 -26.29
N LYS A 282 2.28 54.11 -26.71
CA LYS A 282 3.36 55.05 -27.09
C LYS A 282 2.72 56.43 -27.00
N ASN A 283 3.26 57.49 -26.41
CA ASN A 283 4.51 57.78 -25.71
C ASN A 283 4.23 59.16 -25.09
N ASP A 284 4.65 59.45 -23.86
CA ASP A 284 4.81 60.83 -23.42
C ASP A 284 6.30 61.13 -23.26
N ASN A 285 6.79 61.93 -24.21
CA ASN A 285 7.91 62.87 -24.18
C ASN A 285 7.42 63.99 -25.11
N SER A 286 7.38 65.28 -24.79
CA SER A 286 8.11 66.14 -23.86
C SER A 286 7.29 67.44 -23.73
N SER A 287 7.47 68.34 -22.76
CA SER A 287 8.65 69.18 -22.54
C SER A 287 8.43 70.06 -21.32
N TYR A 288 9.50 70.37 -20.59
CA TYR A 288 9.75 71.73 -20.09
C TYR A 288 11.26 71.95 -19.99
N ASP A 289 11.72 73.05 -20.58
CA ASP A 289 13.07 73.60 -20.44
C ASP A 289 13.35 74.07 -19.01
N ASN A 290 14.54 73.78 -18.48
CA ASN A 290 15.55 74.80 -18.14
C ASN A 290 16.71 74.24 -17.29
N ASN A 291 17.92 74.56 -17.76
CA ASN A 291 19.13 74.97 -17.04
C ASN A 291 19.97 74.03 -16.16
N ASP A 292 21.28 74.26 -16.37
CA ASP A 292 22.44 74.14 -15.48
C ASP A 292 23.24 72.81 -15.40
N LYS A 293 24.35 72.85 -16.15
CA LYS A 293 25.74 72.65 -15.70
C LYS A 293 25.99 71.73 -14.49
N ASN A 294 26.68 70.61 -14.74
CA ASN A 294 28.04 70.30 -14.25
C ASN A 294 28.26 68.80 -14.03
N GLY A 295 29.33 68.29 -14.63
CA GLY A 295 30.36 67.55 -13.90
C GLY A 295 30.14 66.07 -13.55
N GLY A 296 31.02 65.22 -14.08
CA GLY A 296 31.60 64.13 -13.28
C GLY A 296 31.24 62.71 -13.71
N ARG A 297 31.96 62.19 -14.72
CA ARG A 297 32.24 60.76 -14.83
C ARG A 297 33.32 60.39 -13.80
N TYR A 298 33.01 59.47 -12.90
CA TYR A 298 33.97 58.52 -12.34
C TYR A 298 33.27 57.18 -12.10
N THR A 299 33.52 56.20 -12.96
CA THR A 299 33.54 54.79 -12.56
C THR A 299 34.95 54.30 -12.79
N ASN A 300 35.69 54.18 -11.69
CA ASN A 300 37.00 53.55 -11.67
C ASN A 300 36.82 52.04 -11.57
N ASN A 301 37.70 51.35 -12.27
CA ASN A 301 37.80 49.91 -12.36
C ASN A 301 38.63 49.34 -11.20
N ASN A 302 38.50 48.03 -10.98
CA ASN A 302 39.40 47.10 -10.28
C ASN A 302 39.49 47.14 -8.74
N ASN A 303 39.12 46.01 -8.12
CA ASN A 303 40.08 45.00 -7.67
C ASN A 303 39.42 43.61 -7.61
#